data_AF-A0A4Q3MIX4-F1
#
_entry.id   AF-A0A4Q3MIX4-F1
#
_cell.length_a   1.000
_cell.length_b   1.000
_cell.length_c   1.000
_cell.angle_alpha   90.00
_cell.angle_beta   90.00
_cell.angle_gamma   90.00
#
_symmetry.space_group_name_H-M   'P 1'
#
loop_
_entity.id
_entity.type
_entity.pdbx_description
1 polymer ?
#
loop_
_entity_poly.entity_id
_entity_poly.type
_entity_poly.pdbx_seq_one_letter_code
_entity_poly.pdbx_strand_id
1 'polypeptide(L)'
;MKVFISSVISGFEPFRVAARTAVETLRHEPIMAEDFGASARSPQAACLQGLRDADLVILALGEAYGPVQSGSGLSATHEEYREARGKKPVIAFVQQGITPDTAQADFISEVQGWEGGLFRGTFADPASFQASVTRALHDYELATAVAPVDPAEMRARAEALLPPAEPNGGYNNGPMLVVGLAGGPHQKVLRPVQIEASDLHNFLHQAGLFGEAPIFDGTKGVKQEIRRGAFVLEQEQGARFQIDEDGSILLGLPLRDTASPEDRFGGLQALIEELVQQQIATALSFAGMALERVDPTQKILQVAIAARIDGSDYMGWKTRTEAASQSGSRVVYTGQSDARSAVVINQARPALRLNTATLVEDILIPLRRHWKVR
;
A
#
# COMPACT_ATOMS: atom_id res chain seq x y z
N MET A 1 -10.98 20.71 -2.23
CA MET A 1 -9.84 20.22 -3.03
C MET A 1 -9.72 21.04 -4.30
N LYS A 2 -8.53 21.11 -4.87
CA LYS A 2 -8.29 21.63 -6.23
C LYS A 2 -8.50 20.50 -7.23
N VAL A 3 -9.38 20.68 -8.20
CA VAL A 3 -9.74 19.65 -9.18
C VAL A 3 -9.36 20.11 -10.57
N PHE A 4 -8.41 19.42 -11.19
CA PHE A 4 -8.01 19.70 -12.58
C PHE A 4 -8.99 19.06 -13.56
N ILE A 5 -9.54 19.85 -14.49
CA ILE A 5 -10.48 19.34 -15.51
C ILE A 5 -9.75 19.25 -16.86
N SER A 6 -9.35 18.02 -17.20
CA SER A 6 -8.66 17.68 -18.44
C SER A 6 -9.63 17.13 -19.48
N SER A 7 -9.66 17.76 -20.65
CA SER A 7 -10.38 17.29 -21.84
C SER A 7 -9.85 18.04 -23.06
N VAL A 8 -10.29 17.63 -24.26
CA VAL A 8 -10.25 18.56 -25.41
C VAL A 8 -11.09 19.80 -25.08
N ILE A 9 -10.71 20.96 -25.59
CA ILE A 9 -11.47 22.21 -25.36
C ILE A 9 -12.55 22.34 -26.43
N SER A 10 -12.15 22.36 -27.71
CA SER A 10 -13.06 22.53 -28.83
C SER A 10 -14.08 21.40 -28.92
N GLY A 11 -15.36 21.76 -28.89
CA GLY A 11 -16.50 20.82 -28.94
C GLY A 11 -16.86 20.20 -27.59
N PHE A 12 -16.10 20.50 -26.54
CA PHE A 12 -16.33 20.00 -25.18
C PHE A 12 -16.75 21.10 -24.20
N GLU A 13 -16.92 22.33 -24.67
CA GLU A 13 -17.25 23.50 -23.84
C GLU A 13 -18.47 23.26 -22.92
N PRO A 14 -19.60 22.68 -23.40
CA PRO A 14 -20.74 22.40 -22.53
C PRO A 14 -20.44 21.38 -21.43
N PHE A 15 -19.61 20.37 -21.73
CA PHE A 15 -19.20 19.35 -20.77
C PHE A 15 -18.21 19.93 -19.75
N ARG A 16 -17.31 20.82 -20.17
CA ARG A 16 -16.38 21.52 -19.29
C ARG A 16 -17.11 22.45 -18.31
N VAL A 17 -18.15 23.15 -18.76
CA VAL A 17 -19.05 23.92 -17.87
C VAL A 17 -19.79 23.00 -16.89
N ALA A 18 -20.28 21.85 -17.36
CA ALA A 18 -20.92 20.85 -16.49
C ALA A 18 -19.96 20.31 -15.41
N ALA A 19 -18.72 19.97 -15.77
CA ALA A 19 -17.69 19.54 -14.81
C ALA A 19 -17.34 20.65 -13.81
N ARG A 20 -17.14 21.89 -14.28
CA ARG A 20 -16.92 23.06 -13.40
C ARG A 20 -18.05 23.20 -12.39
N THR A 21 -19.29 23.16 -12.87
CA THR A 21 -20.50 23.28 -12.03
C THR A 21 -20.54 22.18 -10.97
N ALA A 22 -20.23 20.93 -11.36
CA ALA A 22 -20.17 19.80 -10.42
C ALA A 22 -19.11 20.00 -9.33
N VAL A 23 -17.90 20.45 -9.69
CA VAL A 23 -16.79 20.75 -8.76
C VAL A 23 -17.18 21.87 -7.80
N GLU A 24 -17.69 22.99 -8.30
CA GLU A 24 -18.10 24.15 -7.49
C GLU A 24 -19.29 23.83 -6.57
N THR A 25 -20.22 22.98 -7.01
CA THR A 25 -21.37 22.52 -6.21
C THR A 25 -20.93 21.83 -4.92
N LEU A 26 -19.83 21.08 -4.97
CA LEU A 26 -19.21 20.43 -3.81
C LEU A 26 -18.19 21.35 -3.08
N ARG A 27 -18.20 22.66 -3.36
CA ARG A 27 -17.29 23.66 -2.76
C ARG A 27 -15.81 23.37 -3.01
N HIS A 28 -15.49 22.73 -4.13
CA HIS A 28 -14.12 22.55 -4.59
C HIS A 28 -13.68 23.67 -5.54
N GLU A 29 -12.38 23.76 -5.78
CA GLU A 29 -11.77 24.76 -6.66
C GLU A 29 -11.45 24.10 -8.03
N PRO A 30 -12.15 24.47 -9.11
CA PRO A 30 -11.83 23.97 -10.44
C PRO A 30 -10.55 24.63 -10.98
N ILE A 31 -9.63 23.84 -11.51
CA ILE A 31 -8.47 24.30 -12.28
C ILE A 31 -8.71 23.95 -13.74
N MET A 32 -8.76 24.98 -14.58
CA MET A 32 -9.11 24.88 -15.99
C MET A 32 -8.17 25.72 -16.86
N ALA A 33 -7.90 25.23 -18.07
CA ALA A 33 -7.01 25.90 -19.01
C ALA A 33 -7.47 27.31 -19.41
N GLU A 34 -8.78 27.53 -19.43
CA GLU A 34 -9.43 28.78 -19.82
C GLU A 34 -9.26 29.90 -18.78
N ASP A 35 -9.00 29.54 -17.52
CA ASP A 35 -8.85 30.50 -16.43
C ASP A 35 -7.41 31.01 -16.30
N PHE A 36 -6.46 30.46 -17.08
CA PHE A 36 -5.08 30.92 -17.08
C PHE A 36 -4.97 32.28 -17.78
N GLY A 37 -4.75 33.33 -16.98
CA GLY A 37 -4.52 34.68 -17.48
C GLY A 37 -3.23 34.81 -18.31
N ALA A 38 -3.03 36.01 -18.88
CA ALA A 38 -1.83 36.31 -19.67
C ALA A 38 -0.55 36.02 -18.86
N SER A 39 0.27 35.09 -19.37
CA SER A 39 1.49 34.63 -18.73
C SER A 39 2.64 34.63 -19.73
N ALA A 40 3.86 34.84 -19.24
CA ALA A 40 5.08 34.70 -20.04
C ALA A 40 5.42 33.21 -20.37
N ARG A 41 4.70 32.26 -19.76
CA ARG A 41 4.85 30.82 -20.00
C ARG A 41 4.03 30.37 -21.21
N SER A 42 4.46 29.29 -21.86
CA SER A 42 3.63 28.64 -22.87
C SER A 42 2.33 28.12 -22.24
N PRO A 43 1.21 28.09 -22.97
CA PRO A 43 -0.06 27.51 -22.48
C PRO A 43 0.12 26.09 -21.94
N GLN A 44 0.96 25.28 -22.59
CA GLN A 44 1.31 23.93 -22.16
C GLN A 44 1.97 23.91 -20.76
N ALA A 45 2.96 24.78 -20.53
CA ALA A 45 3.62 24.87 -19.23
C ALA A 45 2.70 25.38 -18.12
N ALA A 46 1.70 26.22 -18.45
CA ALA A 46 0.67 26.64 -17.52
C ALA A 46 -0.28 25.50 -17.15
N CYS A 47 -0.75 24.72 -18.13
CA CYS A 47 -1.60 23.54 -17.88
C CYS A 47 -0.92 22.49 -17.00
N LEU A 48 0.33 22.13 -17.29
CA LEU A 48 1.08 21.17 -16.48
C LEU A 48 1.34 21.67 -15.05
N GLN A 49 1.51 22.98 -14.86
CA GLN A 49 1.61 23.54 -13.52
C GLN A 49 0.26 23.46 -12.79
N GLY A 50 -0.84 23.84 -13.43
CA GLY A 50 -2.18 23.69 -12.86
C GLY A 50 -2.50 22.24 -12.48
N LEU A 51 -2.08 21.29 -13.31
CA LEU A 51 -2.16 19.86 -13.01
C LEU A 51 -1.34 19.47 -11.77
N ARG A 52 -0.13 20.03 -11.61
CA ARG A 52 0.73 19.82 -10.44
C ARG A 52 0.18 20.46 -9.16
N ASP A 53 -0.63 21.50 -9.28
CA ASP A 53 -1.25 22.18 -8.14
C ASP A 53 -2.59 21.55 -7.71
N ALA A 54 -3.16 20.63 -8.52
CA ALA A 54 -4.44 19.98 -8.23
C ALA A 54 -4.32 18.78 -7.27
N ASP A 55 -5.37 18.49 -6.50
CA ASP A 55 -5.41 17.30 -5.65
C ASP A 55 -5.96 16.06 -6.39
N LEU A 56 -6.81 16.29 -7.40
CA LEU A 56 -7.49 15.26 -8.18
C LEU A 56 -7.67 15.71 -9.64
N VAL A 57 -7.71 14.76 -10.58
CA VAL A 57 -7.95 15.00 -12.00
C VAL A 57 -9.27 14.40 -12.45
N ILE A 58 -10.11 15.20 -13.08
CA ILE A 58 -11.24 14.74 -13.89
C ILE A 58 -10.78 14.71 -15.35
N LEU A 59 -10.77 13.53 -15.95
CA LEU A 59 -10.42 13.33 -17.35
C LEU A 59 -11.69 13.01 -18.16
N ALA A 60 -12.06 13.85 -19.12
CA ALA A 60 -13.18 13.60 -20.02
C ALA A 60 -12.69 13.31 -21.44
N LEU A 61 -13.06 12.14 -21.97
CA LEU A 61 -12.65 11.64 -23.28
C LEU A 61 -13.87 11.57 -24.21
N GLY A 62 -13.76 12.22 -25.36
CA GLY A 62 -14.75 12.21 -26.43
C GLY A 62 -14.24 11.55 -27.70
N GLU A 63 -14.83 11.94 -28.83
CA GLU A 63 -14.51 11.41 -30.15
C GLU A 63 -13.14 11.86 -30.69
N ALA A 64 -12.73 13.10 -30.41
CA ALA A 64 -11.51 13.69 -30.97
C ALA A 64 -10.32 13.56 -30.01
N TYR A 65 -9.14 13.20 -30.56
CA TYR A 65 -7.89 13.18 -29.80
C TYR A 65 -7.35 14.58 -29.45
N GLY A 66 -7.66 15.57 -30.29
CA GLY A 66 -7.12 16.92 -30.20
C GLY A 66 -5.78 17.09 -30.94
N PRO A 67 -5.30 18.35 -31.06
CA PRO A 67 -4.09 18.65 -31.81
C PRO A 67 -2.85 18.06 -31.12
N VAL A 68 -2.00 17.43 -31.93
CA VAL A 68 -0.72 16.88 -31.48
C VAL A 68 0.30 18.00 -31.31
N GLN A 69 1.00 18.00 -30.18
CA GLN A 69 2.01 18.98 -29.88
C GLN A 69 3.37 18.56 -30.45
N SER A 70 4.07 19.51 -31.08
CA SER A 70 5.32 19.24 -31.81
C SER A 70 6.47 18.72 -30.94
N GLY A 71 6.41 18.89 -29.62
CA GLY A 71 7.44 18.44 -28.69
C GLY A 71 7.26 17.00 -28.18
N SER A 72 6.04 16.63 -27.78
CA SER A 72 5.75 15.34 -27.14
C SER A 72 5.18 14.29 -28.08
N GLY A 73 4.66 14.69 -29.26
CA GLY A 73 3.94 13.78 -30.16
C GLY A 73 2.58 13.32 -29.60
N LEU A 74 2.13 13.92 -28.49
CA LEU A 74 0.85 13.64 -27.85
C LEU A 74 -0.08 14.86 -27.94
N SER A 75 -1.38 14.63 -27.76
CA SER A 75 -2.31 15.73 -27.50
C SER A 75 -2.11 16.27 -26.08
N ALA A 76 -2.57 17.49 -25.82
CA ALA A 76 -2.49 18.10 -24.49
C ALA A 76 -3.11 17.23 -23.40
N THR A 77 -4.32 16.73 -23.66
CA THR A 77 -5.07 15.88 -22.72
C THR A 77 -4.35 14.56 -22.44
N HIS A 78 -3.69 13.96 -23.43
CA HIS A 78 -2.94 12.73 -23.22
C HIS A 78 -1.64 12.98 -22.43
N GLU A 79 -0.95 14.08 -22.71
CA GLU A 79 0.22 14.49 -21.92
C GLU A 79 -0.14 14.75 -20.46
N GLU A 80 -1.25 15.45 -20.20
CA GLU A 80 -1.78 15.69 -18.86
C GLU A 80 -2.10 14.37 -18.13
N TYR A 81 -2.77 13.42 -18.81
CA TYR A 81 -3.05 12.11 -18.23
C TYR A 81 -1.77 11.37 -17.84
N ARG A 82 -0.77 11.30 -18.73
CA ARG A 82 0.49 10.59 -18.44
C ARG A 82 1.29 11.25 -17.32
N GLU A 83 1.27 12.57 -17.21
CA GLU A 83 1.91 13.28 -16.10
C GLU A 83 1.21 12.99 -14.76
N ALA A 84 -0.12 12.84 -14.77
CA ALA A 84 -0.91 12.54 -13.58
C ALA A 84 -0.89 11.05 -13.16
N ARG A 85 -0.85 10.14 -14.13
CA ARG A 85 -0.92 8.68 -13.93
C ARG A 85 0.16 8.21 -12.95
N GLY A 86 -0.27 7.53 -11.88
CA GLY A 86 0.63 7.01 -10.83
C GLY A 86 1.14 8.07 -9.84
N LYS A 87 0.81 9.35 -10.03
CA LYS A 87 1.18 10.45 -9.11
C LYS A 87 -0.02 11.05 -8.39
N LYS A 88 -1.18 11.08 -9.05
CA LYS A 88 -2.43 11.65 -8.53
C LYS A 88 -3.64 10.79 -8.87
N PRO A 89 -4.73 10.87 -8.09
CA PRO A 89 -6.01 10.27 -8.44
C PRO A 89 -6.56 10.86 -9.74
N VAL A 90 -6.96 9.98 -10.67
CA VAL A 90 -7.60 10.35 -11.93
C VAL A 90 -8.94 9.63 -12.02
N ILE A 91 -10.03 10.39 -12.18
CA ILE A 91 -11.36 9.86 -12.47
C ILE A 91 -11.62 10.15 -13.95
N ALA A 92 -11.72 9.10 -14.77
CA ALA A 92 -11.95 9.27 -16.20
C ALA A 92 -13.37 8.92 -16.61
N PHE A 93 -13.86 9.70 -17.56
CA PHE A 93 -15.17 9.58 -18.15
C PHE A 93 -15.04 9.46 -19.65
N VAL A 94 -15.68 8.45 -20.23
CA VAL A 94 -15.71 8.26 -21.69
C VAL A 94 -17.11 8.55 -22.22
N GLN A 95 -17.21 9.39 -23.24
CA GLN A 95 -18.46 9.71 -23.89
C GLN A 95 -19.03 8.46 -24.60
N GLN A 96 -20.34 8.24 -24.49
CA GLN A 96 -21.03 7.14 -25.16
C GLN A 96 -21.44 7.52 -26.58
N GLY A 97 -21.54 6.53 -27.46
CA GLY A 97 -22.06 6.71 -28.82
C GLY A 97 -21.11 7.45 -29.77
N ILE A 98 -19.83 7.55 -29.42
CA ILE A 98 -18.78 8.16 -30.25
C ILE A 98 -18.10 7.15 -31.16
N THR A 99 -17.53 7.62 -32.27
CA THR A 99 -16.64 6.82 -33.14
C THR A 99 -15.25 7.46 -33.15
N PRO A 100 -14.42 7.18 -32.13
CA PRO A 100 -13.16 7.87 -31.95
C PRO A 100 -12.19 7.61 -33.11
N ASP A 101 -11.38 8.62 -33.43
CA ASP A 101 -10.24 8.43 -34.34
C ASP A 101 -9.23 7.43 -33.76
N THR A 102 -8.33 6.89 -34.59
CA THR A 102 -7.39 5.84 -34.15
C THR A 102 -6.55 6.26 -32.94
N ALA A 103 -6.05 7.50 -32.92
CA ALA A 103 -5.21 7.99 -31.83
C ALA A 103 -6.02 8.13 -30.53
N GLN A 104 -7.27 8.58 -30.63
CA GLN A 104 -8.19 8.65 -29.50
C GLN A 104 -8.61 7.28 -29.01
N ALA A 105 -8.85 6.32 -29.91
CA ALA A 105 -9.17 4.94 -29.55
C ALA A 105 -8.02 4.28 -28.78
N ASP A 106 -6.78 4.48 -29.22
CA ASP A 106 -5.58 4.00 -28.52
C ASP A 106 -5.44 4.64 -27.14
N PHE A 107 -5.72 5.95 -27.02
CA PHE A 107 -5.68 6.64 -25.73
C PHE A 107 -6.78 6.16 -24.78
N ILE A 108 -8.01 6.01 -25.26
CA ILE A 108 -9.11 5.43 -24.48
C ILE A 108 -8.73 4.02 -24.01
N SER A 109 -8.14 3.20 -24.88
CA SER A 109 -7.65 1.86 -24.54
C SER A 109 -6.55 1.90 -23.47
N GLU A 110 -5.59 2.82 -23.56
CA GLU A 110 -4.55 3.02 -22.55
C GLU A 110 -5.16 3.38 -21.18
N VAL A 111 -6.15 4.26 -21.16
CA VAL A 111 -6.86 4.68 -19.94
C VAL A 111 -7.70 3.53 -19.37
N GLN A 112 -8.33 2.71 -20.21
CA GLN A 112 -9.12 1.54 -19.79
C GLN A 112 -8.29 0.32 -19.42
N GLY A 113 -7.09 0.15 -19.97
CA GLY A 113 -6.17 -0.95 -19.64
C GLY A 113 -5.42 -0.73 -18.32
N TRP A 114 -5.46 0.47 -17.76
CA TRP A 114 -4.73 0.79 -16.54
C TRP A 114 -5.45 0.30 -15.28
N GLU A 115 -4.87 -0.69 -14.60
CA GLU A 115 -5.41 -1.33 -13.39
C GLU A 115 -5.30 -0.45 -12.11
N GLY A 116 -4.57 0.66 -12.17
CA GLY A 116 -4.27 1.51 -11.01
C GLY A 116 -5.26 2.65 -10.79
N GLY A 117 -6.40 2.37 -10.16
CA GLY A 117 -7.16 3.37 -9.38
C GLY A 117 -8.03 4.37 -10.15
N LEU A 118 -8.39 4.09 -11.40
CA LEU A 118 -9.28 4.95 -12.16
C LEU A 118 -10.74 4.65 -11.83
N PHE A 119 -11.47 5.57 -11.20
CA PHE A 119 -12.94 5.51 -11.22
C PHE A 119 -13.39 5.81 -12.65
N ARG A 120 -14.06 4.83 -13.27
CA ARG A 120 -14.49 4.87 -14.67
C ARG A 120 -15.96 5.17 -14.75
N GLY A 121 -16.30 6.31 -15.33
CA GLY A 121 -17.68 6.66 -15.66
C GLY A 121 -17.90 6.73 -17.17
N THR A 122 -19.16 6.74 -17.57
CA THR A 122 -19.55 7.08 -18.94
C THR A 122 -20.60 8.18 -18.91
N PHE A 123 -20.73 8.94 -19.99
CA PHE A 123 -21.70 10.02 -20.12
C PHE A 123 -22.17 10.16 -21.56
N ALA A 124 -23.36 10.71 -21.76
CA ALA A 124 -23.91 10.94 -23.10
C ALA A 124 -24.05 12.45 -23.39
N ASP A 125 -24.59 13.19 -22.42
CA ASP A 125 -24.89 14.62 -22.52
C ASP A 125 -24.36 15.40 -21.30
N PRO A 126 -24.30 16.75 -21.35
CA PRO A 126 -23.75 17.57 -20.28
C PRO A 126 -24.45 17.40 -18.92
N ALA A 127 -25.76 17.18 -18.88
CA ALA A 127 -26.49 16.98 -17.62
C ALA A 127 -26.14 15.62 -17.00
N SER A 128 -26.09 14.56 -17.81
CA SER A 128 -25.61 13.25 -17.38
C SER A 128 -24.15 13.31 -16.90
N PHE A 129 -23.32 14.11 -17.57
CA PHE A 129 -21.92 14.29 -17.21
C PHE A 129 -21.76 15.02 -15.88
N GLN A 130 -22.47 16.13 -15.67
CA GLN A 130 -22.50 16.85 -14.39
C GLN A 130 -22.88 15.92 -13.24
N ALA A 131 -23.98 15.17 -13.40
CA ALA A 131 -24.45 14.24 -12.37
C ALA A 131 -23.42 13.14 -12.06
N SER A 132 -22.77 12.61 -13.10
CA SER A 132 -21.71 11.60 -12.96
C SER A 132 -20.46 12.16 -12.27
N VAL A 133 -20.03 13.37 -12.61
CA VAL A 133 -18.87 14.03 -11.96
C VAL A 133 -19.19 14.34 -10.50
N THR A 134 -20.38 14.89 -10.20
CA THR A 134 -20.79 15.17 -8.80
C THR A 134 -20.81 13.89 -7.97
N ARG A 135 -21.38 12.80 -8.50
CA ARG A 135 -21.40 11.53 -7.79
C ARG A 135 -20.00 10.98 -7.57
N ALA A 136 -19.15 10.96 -8.60
CA ALA A 136 -17.80 10.41 -8.49
C ALA A 136 -16.93 11.22 -7.52
N LEU A 137 -17.06 12.55 -7.51
CA LEU A 137 -16.38 13.41 -6.54
C LEU A 137 -16.89 13.15 -5.12
N HIS A 138 -18.20 13.01 -4.93
CA HIS A 138 -18.76 12.69 -3.61
C HIS A 138 -18.37 11.28 -3.14
N ASP A 139 -18.34 10.29 -4.02
CA ASP A 139 -17.88 8.94 -3.70
C ASP A 139 -16.39 8.94 -3.36
N TYR A 140 -15.57 9.71 -4.10
CA TYR A 140 -14.17 9.93 -3.78
C TYR A 140 -13.98 10.63 -2.44
N GLU A 141 -14.76 11.67 -2.16
CA GLU A 141 -14.80 12.30 -0.85
C GLU A 141 -15.19 11.29 0.21
N LEU A 142 -16.26 10.52 0.10
CA LEU A 142 -16.64 9.51 1.10
C LEU A 142 -15.57 8.43 1.31
N ALA A 143 -14.88 8.01 0.25
CA ALA A 143 -13.76 7.08 0.32
C ALA A 143 -12.52 7.71 1.01
N THR A 144 -12.41 9.04 1.00
CA THR A 144 -11.30 9.80 1.58
C THR A 144 -11.67 10.62 2.83
N ALA A 145 -12.96 10.66 3.22
CA ALA A 145 -13.55 11.53 4.25
C ALA A 145 -13.44 10.94 5.65
N VAL A 146 -12.76 9.81 5.80
CA VAL A 146 -12.32 9.34 7.09
C VAL A 146 -10.98 10.01 7.34
N ALA A 147 -10.85 10.72 8.46
CA ALA A 147 -9.71 11.47 9.00
C ALA A 147 -8.51 11.64 8.05
N PRO A 148 -8.04 12.86 7.72
CA PRO A 148 -6.88 13.04 6.84
C PRO A 148 -5.77 12.08 7.28
N VAL A 149 -5.27 11.28 6.33
CA VAL A 149 -4.28 10.24 6.61
C VAL A 149 -3.11 10.88 7.34
N ASP A 150 -3.03 10.66 8.65
CA ASP A 150 -1.97 11.19 9.51
C ASP A 150 -0.84 10.16 9.54
N PRO A 151 0.27 10.41 8.82
CA PRO A 151 1.33 9.43 8.71
C PRO A 151 2.09 9.23 10.02
N ALA A 152 2.02 10.19 10.96
CA ALA A 152 2.66 10.08 12.28
C ALA A 152 1.80 9.23 13.22
N GLU A 153 0.49 9.43 13.20
CA GLU A 153 -0.49 8.60 13.92
C GLU A 153 -0.38 7.13 13.51
N MET A 154 -0.37 6.85 12.20
CA MET A 154 -0.25 5.49 11.68
C MET A 154 1.05 4.83 12.13
N ARG A 155 2.17 5.57 12.10
CA ARG A 155 3.47 5.08 12.57
C ARG A 155 3.42 4.70 14.05
N ALA A 156 2.88 5.59 14.88
CA ALA A 156 2.75 5.36 16.32
C ALA A 156 1.88 4.14 16.62
N ARG A 157 0.76 3.94 15.89
CA ARG A 157 -0.06 2.73 16.02
C ARG A 157 0.68 1.48 15.57
N ALA A 158 1.35 1.51 14.41
CA ALA A 158 2.09 0.35 13.91
C ALA A 158 3.20 -0.08 14.89
N GLU A 159 3.90 0.87 15.52
CA GLU A 159 4.88 0.60 16.57
C GLU A 159 4.24 0.07 17.86
N ALA A 160 3.10 0.65 18.28
CA ALA A 160 2.39 0.22 19.48
C ALA A 160 1.80 -1.21 19.38
N LEU A 161 1.61 -1.74 18.17
CA LEU A 161 1.24 -3.14 17.95
C LEU A 161 2.37 -4.11 18.32
N LEU A 162 3.64 -3.67 18.20
CA LEU A 162 4.77 -4.51 18.52
C LEU A 162 4.78 -4.80 20.02
N PRO A 163 5.02 -6.05 20.44
CA PRO A 163 5.18 -6.36 21.85
C PRO A 163 6.34 -5.53 22.44
N PRO A 164 6.33 -5.25 23.75
CA PRO A 164 7.46 -4.60 24.38
C PRO A 164 8.74 -5.41 24.09
N ALA A 165 9.83 -4.71 23.77
CA ALA A 165 11.11 -5.36 23.58
C ALA A 165 11.55 -5.94 24.92
N GLU A 166 11.40 -7.24 25.11
CA GLU A 166 11.87 -7.91 26.31
C GLU A 166 13.37 -8.22 26.14
N PRO A 167 14.27 -7.62 26.96
CA PRO A 167 15.72 -7.82 26.82
C PRO A 167 16.15 -9.27 27.04
N ASN A 168 15.30 -10.07 27.69
CA ASN A 168 15.52 -11.47 28.03
C ASN A 168 14.28 -12.34 27.74
N GLY A 169 13.41 -11.90 26.83
CA GLY A 169 12.10 -12.51 26.55
C GLY A 169 12.18 -13.88 25.92
N GLY A 170 12.41 -14.89 26.77
CA GLY A 170 12.24 -16.31 26.50
C GLY A 170 13.24 -16.89 25.50
N TYR A 171 14.34 -17.45 26.03
CA TYR A 171 15.24 -18.40 25.35
C TYR A 171 14.52 -19.57 24.62
N ASN A 172 13.20 -19.70 24.76
CA ASN A 172 12.41 -20.80 24.21
C ASN A 172 11.99 -20.59 22.74
N ASN A 173 11.79 -19.36 22.25
CA ASN A 173 11.26 -19.14 20.88
C ASN A 173 12.31 -18.77 19.82
N GLY A 174 13.50 -18.32 20.22
CA GLY A 174 14.56 -17.89 19.29
C GLY A 174 14.26 -16.58 18.58
N PRO A 175 15.07 -16.22 17.56
CA PRO A 175 14.91 -14.96 16.87
C PRO A 175 13.60 -14.92 16.09
N MET A 176 12.85 -13.83 16.26
CA MET A 176 11.55 -13.63 15.62
C MET A 176 11.55 -12.30 14.86
N LEU A 177 11.09 -12.32 13.61
CA LEU A 177 10.70 -11.10 12.90
C LEU A 177 9.29 -10.73 13.35
N VAL A 178 9.13 -9.55 13.91
CA VAL A 178 7.83 -9.01 14.31
C VAL A 178 7.47 -7.83 13.40
N VAL A 179 6.29 -7.87 12.81
CA VAL A 179 5.78 -6.85 11.88
C VAL A 179 4.41 -6.39 12.35
N GLY A 180 4.30 -5.10 12.68
CA GLY A 180 3.06 -4.40 12.96
C GLY A 180 2.63 -3.58 11.74
N LEU A 181 1.36 -3.64 11.38
CA LEU A 181 0.79 -2.89 10.27
C LEU A 181 -0.46 -2.15 10.73
N ALA A 182 -0.49 -0.83 10.53
CA ALA A 182 -1.64 0.01 10.86
C ALA A 182 -2.13 0.74 9.60
N GLY A 183 -3.43 0.61 9.33
CA GLY A 183 -4.10 1.24 8.19
C GLY A 183 -4.51 2.68 8.45
N GLY A 184 -4.37 3.54 7.44
CA GLY A 184 -4.85 4.91 7.41
C GLY A 184 -5.80 5.14 6.23
N PRO A 185 -6.83 5.98 6.37
CA PRO A 185 -7.18 6.74 7.59
C PRO A 185 -7.72 5.86 8.73
N HIS A 186 -7.60 6.31 9.98
CA HIS A 186 -8.00 5.49 11.15
C HIS A 186 -9.52 5.31 11.22
N GLN A 187 -9.97 4.08 11.02
CA GLN A 187 -11.36 3.68 11.15
C GLN A 187 -11.52 2.18 11.33
N LYS A 188 -12.69 1.77 11.79
CA LYS A 188 -13.11 0.37 11.85
C LYS A 188 -13.45 -0.15 10.46
N VAL A 189 -12.75 -1.22 10.04
CA VAL A 189 -13.06 -1.96 8.81
C VAL A 189 -13.87 -3.22 9.09
N LEU A 190 -13.74 -3.79 10.28
CA LEU A 190 -14.53 -4.94 10.73
C LEU A 190 -15.47 -4.53 11.87
N ARG A 191 -16.71 -5.05 11.82
CA ARG A 191 -17.61 -5.05 12.99
C ARG A 191 -17.26 -6.21 13.92
N PRO A 192 -17.59 -6.15 15.22
CA PRO A 192 -17.35 -7.25 16.16
C PRO A 192 -17.87 -8.61 15.66
N VAL A 193 -19.08 -8.64 15.10
CA VAL A 193 -19.67 -9.86 14.53
C VAL A 193 -18.90 -10.42 13.33
N GLN A 194 -18.19 -9.58 12.57
CA GLN A 194 -17.38 -10.00 11.44
C GLN A 194 -16.03 -10.56 11.90
N ILE A 195 -15.47 -10.03 12.99
CA ILE A 195 -14.28 -10.60 13.63
C ILE A 195 -14.58 -11.99 14.19
N GLU A 196 -15.78 -12.21 14.74
CA GLU A 196 -16.19 -13.49 15.30
C GLU A 196 -16.66 -14.51 14.25
N ALA A 197 -16.77 -14.10 12.98
CA ALA A 197 -17.32 -14.95 11.93
C ALA A 197 -16.37 -16.10 11.57
N SER A 198 -16.88 -17.34 11.65
CA SER A 198 -16.11 -18.54 11.34
C SER A 198 -15.58 -18.57 9.91
N ASP A 199 -16.27 -17.93 8.96
CA ASP A 199 -15.81 -17.80 7.57
C ASP A 199 -14.48 -17.02 7.47
N LEU A 200 -14.33 -15.94 8.24
CA LEU A 200 -13.09 -15.19 8.31
C LEU A 200 -11.98 -16.01 8.98
N HIS A 201 -12.28 -16.69 10.09
CA HIS A 201 -11.32 -17.53 10.81
C HIS A 201 -10.78 -18.66 9.93
N ASN A 202 -11.69 -19.39 9.26
CA ASN A 202 -11.35 -20.49 8.37
C ASN A 202 -10.49 -20.01 7.21
N PHE A 203 -10.86 -18.88 6.59
CA PHE A 203 -10.09 -18.28 5.51
C PHE A 203 -8.65 -17.94 5.96
N LEU A 204 -8.49 -17.21 7.07
CA LEU A 204 -7.17 -16.79 7.56
C LEU A 204 -6.32 -17.99 8.00
N HIS A 205 -6.94 -18.99 8.62
CA HIS A 205 -6.26 -20.22 9.02
C HIS A 205 -5.79 -21.02 7.79
N GLN A 206 -6.66 -21.23 6.80
CA GLN A 206 -6.32 -21.95 5.57
C GLN A 206 -5.24 -21.22 4.78
N ALA A 207 -5.37 -19.90 4.61
CA ALA A 207 -4.37 -19.09 3.92
C ALA A 207 -3.02 -19.13 4.65
N GLY A 208 -3.02 -19.16 5.99
CA GLY A 208 -1.80 -19.20 6.79
C GLY A 208 -1.03 -20.52 6.68
N LEU A 209 -1.71 -21.64 6.40
CA LEU A 209 -1.09 -22.96 6.25
C LEU A 209 -0.81 -23.34 4.78
N PHE A 210 -1.69 -22.95 3.87
CA PHE A 210 -1.74 -23.46 2.49
C PHE A 210 -1.83 -22.37 1.42
N GLY A 211 -1.78 -21.09 1.80
CA GLY A 211 -1.82 -19.98 0.85
C GLY A 211 -0.52 -19.82 0.07
N GLU A 212 -0.46 -18.78 -0.77
CA GLU A 212 0.73 -18.45 -1.57
C GLU A 212 1.93 -18.02 -0.72
N ALA A 213 1.67 -17.42 0.44
CA ALA A 213 2.66 -17.00 1.43
C ALA A 213 2.30 -17.59 2.80
N PRO A 214 2.51 -18.91 3.01
CA PRO A 214 2.14 -19.55 4.26
C PRO A 214 3.04 -19.04 5.39
N ILE A 215 2.41 -18.65 6.50
CA ILE A 215 3.09 -18.16 7.70
C ILE A 215 3.22 -19.24 8.78
N PHE A 216 2.39 -20.29 8.72
CA PHE A 216 2.34 -21.36 9.72
C PHE A 216 3.05 -22.62 9.23
N ASP A 217 3.70 -23.30 10.15
CA ASP A 217 4.30 -24.61 9.90
C ASP A 217 3.21 -25.69 9.91
N GLY A 218 3.00 -26.38 8.79
CA GLY A 218 1.99 -27.43 8.65
C GLY A 218 2.17 -28.64 9.56
N THR A 219 3.34 -28.80 10.21
CA THR A 219 3.60 -29.86 11.18
C THR A 219 3.18 -29.50 12.60
N LYS A 220 2.85 -28.22 12.87
CA LYS A 220 2.47 -27.72 14.19
C LYS A 220 0.98 -27.36 14.24
N GLY A 221 0.35 -27.58 15.39
CA GLY A 221 -1.02 -27.14 15.63
C GLY A 221 -1.12 -25.61 15.75
N VAL A 222 -2.19 -25.03 15.21
CA VAL A 222 -2.51 -23.60 15.30
C VAL A 222 -3.64 -23.41 16.31
N LYS A 223 -3.41 -22.63 17.36
CA LYS A 223 -4.44 -22.20 18.30
C LYS A 223 -5.14 -20.97 17.75
N GLN A 224 -6.46 -20.92 17.89
CA GLN A 224 -7.30 -19.81 17.45
C GLN A 224 -8.08 -19.26 18.63
N GLU A 225 -8.13 -17.95 18.78
CA GLU A 225 -8.91 -17.32 19.83
C GLU A 225 -9.17 -15.84 19.54
N ILE A 226 -9.99 -15.21 20.37
CA ILE A 226 -10.21 -13.77 20.34
C ILE A 226 -9.66 -13.18 21.63
N ARG A 227 -8.64 -12.31 21.52
CA ARG A 227 -8.07 -11.60 22.66
C ARG A 227 -8.33 -10.11 22.49
N ARG A 228 -9.05 -9.51 23.46
CA ARG A 228 -9.32 -8.06 23.51
C ARG A 228 -9.92 -7.48 22.20
N GLY A 229 -10.84 -8.22 21.56
CA GLY A 229 -11.49 -7.78 20.31
C GLY A 229 -10.66 -8.00 19.05
N ALA A 230 -9.48 -8.63 19.14
CA ALA A 230 -8.68 -9.04 17.99
C ALA A 230 -8.72 -10.56 17.82
N PHE A 231 -8.82 -11.01 16.57
CA PHE A 231 -8.67 -12.42 16.24
C PHE A 231 -7.18 -12.79 16.20
N VAL A 232 -6.81 -13.88 16.88
CA VAL A 232 -5.43 -14.32 17.04
C VAL A 232 -5.29 -15.77 16.58
N LEU A 233 -4.24 -16.02 15.79
CA LEU A 233 -3.76 -17.33 15.40
C LEU A 233 -2.31 -17.48 15.90
N GLU A 234 -2.02 -18.55 16.65
CA GLU A 234 -0.71 -18.73 17.29
C GLU A 234 -0.27 -20.20 17.28
N GLN A 235 1.00 -20.43 16.90
CA GLN A 235 1.66 -21.73 17.04
C GLN A 235 2.60 -21.72 18.24
N GLU A 236 2.66 -22.84 18.95
CA GLU A 236 3.62 -23.02 20.04
C GLU A 236 5.06 -22.95 19.50
N GLN A 237 5.86 -22.02 20.05
CA GLN A 237 7.22 -21.71 19.56
C GLN A 237 7.29 -21.52 18.04
N GLY A 238 6.29 -20.83 17.48
CA GLY A 238 6.15 -20.67 16.04
C GLY A 238 5.59 -19.32 15.66
N ALA A 239 4.93 -19.28 14.50
CA ALA A 239 4.38 -18.05 13.99
C ALA A 239 3.12 -17.60 14.75
N ARG A 240 2.89 -16.28 14.74
CA ARG A 240 1.72 -15.62 15.27
C ARG A 240 1.15 -14.66 14.25
N PHE A 241 -0.17 -14.59 14.19
CA PHE A 241 -0.92 -13.58 13.46
C PHE A 241 -2.03 -13.02 14.36
N GLN A 242 -2.29 -11.73 14.24
CA GLN A 242 -3.41 -11.07 14.90
C GLN A 242 -3.98 -9.99 13.98
N ILE A 243 -5.30 -9.82 14.00
CA ILE A 243 -6.00 -8.72 13.34
C ILE A 243 -7.14 -8.17 14.21
N ASP A 244 -7.30 -6.85 14.26
CA ASP A 244 -8.34 -6.16 15.05
C ASP A 244 -9.45 -5.50 14.19
N GLU A 245 -10.36 -4.78 14.85
CA GLU A 245 -11.50 -4.09 14.20
C GLU A 245 -11.08 -2.99 13.23
N ASP A 246 -9.92 -2.40 13.44
CA ASP A 246 -9.35 -1.35 12.60
C ASP A 246 -8.56 -1.92 11.42
N GLY A 247 -8.45 -3.25 11.31
CA GLY A 247 -7.63 -3.91 10.31
C GLY A 247 -6.13 -3.79 10.62
N SER A 248 -5.77 -3.45 11.85
CA SER A 248 -4.38 -3.46 12.30
C SER A 248 -3.91 -4.90 12.44
N ILE A 249 -2.75 -5.20 11.87
CA ILE A 249 -2.20 -6.55 11.81
C ILE A 249 -0.92 -6.62 12.62
N LEU A 250 -0.76 -7.69 13.40
CA LEU A 250 0.51 -8.07 14.01
C LEU A 250 0.90 -9.48 13.52
N LEU A 251 2.11 -9.58 12.99
CA LEU A 251 2.73 -10.83 12.54
C LEU A 251 4.01 -11.08 13.33
N GLY A 252 4.22 -12.31 13.77
CA GLY A 252 5.48 -12.78 14.33
C GLY A 252 5.92 -14.03 13.59
N LEU A 253 7.05 -13.99 12.90
CA LEU A 253 7.57 -15.11 12.10
C LEU A 253 8.95 -15.55 12.60
N PRO A 254 9.19 -16.86 12.78
CA PRO A 254 10.47 -17.35 13.24
C PRO A 254 11.56 -17.16 12.19
N LEU A 255 12.74 -16.72 12.64
CA LEU A 255 13.96 -16.60 11.82
C LEU A 255 14.85 -17.83 12.02
N ARG A 256 14.26 -19.01 11.86
CA ARG A 256 14.95 -20.32 11.94
C ARG A 256 14.70 -21.12 10.67
N ASP A 257 15.65 -21.95 10.29
CA ASP A 257 15.50 -22.82 9.12
C ASP A 257 14.93 -24.17 9.57
N THR A 258 13.63 -24.38 9.37
CA THR A 258 12.95 -25.62 9.75
C THR A 258 13.47 -26.85 9.00
N ALA A 259 14.23 -26.69 7.91
CA ALA A 259 14.72 -27.77 7.07
C ALA A 259 16.12 -28.29 7.45
N SER A 260 16.87 -27.60 8.31
CA SER A 260 18.28 -27.93 8.59
C SER A 260 18.44 -28.79 9.86
N PRO A 261 18.91 -30.05 9.78
CA PRO A 261 19.10 -30.94 10.94
C PRO A 261 20.13 -30.42 11.97
N GLU A 262 21.00 -29.49 11.55
CA GLU A 262 22.02 -28.86 12.38
C GLU A 262 21.45 -27.91 13.44
N ASP A 263 20.19 -27.47 13.31
CA ASP A 263 19.51 -26.59 14.28
C ASP A 263 19.15 -27.29 15.61
N ARG A 264 19.41 -28.60 15.74
CA ARG A 264 19.13 -29.37 16.97
C ARG A 264 20.22 -29.25 18.03
N PHE A 265 21.42 -28.77 17.69
CA PHE A 265 22.58 -28.74 18.58
C PHE A 265 23.09 -27.32 18.79
N GLY A 266 22.44 -26.57 19.69
CA GLY A 266 23.01 -25.53 20.59
C GLY A 266 24.16 -24.63 20.12
N GLY A 267 24.38 -24.44 18.82
CA GLY A 267 25.41 -23.61 18.24
C GLY A 267 24.99 -22.15 18.28
N LEU A 268 25.97 -21.25 18.39
CA LEU A 268 25.75 -19.81 18.27
C LEU A 268 25.22 -19.51 16.85
N GLN A 269 23.91 -19.32 16.74
CA GLN A 269 23.23 -19.04 15.48
C GLN A 269 23.59 -17.62 14.99
N ALA A 270 23.70 -17.47 13.67
CA ALA A 270 23.75 -16.17 13.00
C ALA A 270 22.37 -15.87 12.38
N LEU A 271 21.98 -14.60 12.30
CA LEU A 271 20.84 -14.18 11.50
C LEU A 271 21.24 -14.23 10.02
N ILE A 272 20.50 -15.00 9.23
CA ILE A 272 20.72 -15.16 7.80
C ILE A 272 19.92 -14.11 7.02
N GLU A 273 20.60 -13.23 6.30
CA GLU A 273 20.02 -12.12 5.54
C GLU A 273 18.88 -12.59 4.61
N GLU A 274 19.11 -13.67 3.86
CA GLU A 274 18.15 -14.22 2.91
C GLU A 274 16.90 -14.78 3.60
N LEU A 275 17.04 -15.30 4.81
CA LEU A 275 15.89 -15.76 5.61
C LEU A 275 15.07 -14.58 6.12
N VAL A 276 15.74 -13.53 6.63
CA VAL A 276 15.06 -12.30 7.04
C VAL A 276 14.32 -11.68 5.86
N GLN A 277 14.96 -11.60 4.70
CA GLN A 277 14.36 -11.10 3.46
C GLN A 277 13.11 -11.90 3.08
N GLN A 278 13.20 -13.24 3.11
CA GLN A 278 12.07 -14.12 2.83
C GLN A 278 10.93 -13.91 3.81
N GLN A 279 11.20 -13.82 5.12
CA GLN A 279 10.16 -13.64 6.13
C GLN A 279 9.50 -12.25 6.03
N ILE A 280 10.23 -11.19 5.68
CA ILE A 280 9.61 -9.88 5.40
C ILE A 280 8.65 -10.00 4.20
N ALA A 281 9.08 -10.64 3.11
CA ALA A 281 8.23 -10.82 1.93
C ALA A 281 6.95 -11.62 2.26
N THR A 282 7.09 -12.73 2.99
CA THR A 282 5.96 -13.55 3.46
C THR A 282 5.01 -12.75 4.33
N ALA A 283 5.53 -11.97 5.30
CA ALA A 283 4.71 -11.13 6.17
C ALA A 283 3.90 -10.09 5.40
N LEU A 284 4.54 -9.36 4.46
CA LEU A 284 3.88 -8.33 3.67
C LEU A 284 2.81 -8.91 2.73
N SER A 285 3.11 -10.04 2.08
CA SER A 285 2.16 -10.73 1.20
C SER A 285 0.93 -11.23 1.98
N PHE A 286 1.16 -11.89 3.13
CA PHE A 286 0.08 -12.36 3.98
C PHE A 286 -0.78 -11.21 4.52
N ALA A 287 -0.15 -10.11 4.97
CA ALA A 287 -0.87 -8.93 5.43
C ALA A 287 -1.71 -8.28 4.32
N GLY A 288 -1.17 -8.18 3.09
CA GLY A 288 -1.90 -7.67 1.93
C GLY A 288 -3.17 -8.49 1.64
N MET A 289 -3.03 -9.81 1.61
CA MET A 289 -4.14 -10.75 1.41
C MET A 289 -5.19 -10.64 2.53
N ALA A 290 -4.76 -10.57 3.80
CA ALA A 290 -5.67 -10.40 4.93
C ALA A 290 -6.47 -9.08 4.83
N LEU A 291 -5.80 -7.98 4.45
CA LEU A 291 -6.46 -6.69 4.25
C LEU A 291 -7.48 -6.74 3.11
N GLU A 292 -7.16 -7.38 1.97
CA GLU A 292 -8.12 -7.59 0.86
C GLU A 292 -9.39 -8.31 1.33
N ARG A 293 -9.26 -9.29 2.23
CA ARG A 293 -10.40 -10.03 2.77
C ARG A 293 -11.26 -9.21 3.73
N VAL A 294 -10.65 -8.37 4.56
CA VAL A 294 -11.34 -7.68 5.68
C VAL A 294 -11.81 -6.28 5.32
N ASP A 295 -11.19 -5.65 4.33
CA ASP A 295 -11.57 -4.34 3.82
C ASP A 295 -11.68 -4.38 2.28
N PRO A 296 -12.73 -5.03 1.74
CA PRO A 296 -12.99 -5.07 0.30
C PRO A 296 -13.41 -3.70 -0.25
N THR A 297 -13.90 -2.80 0.61
CA THR A 297 -14.31 -1.44 0.26
C THR A 297 -13.16 -0.45 0.18
N GLN A 298 -11.92 -0.88 0.44
CA GLN A 298 -10.72 -0.05 0.41
C GLN A 298 -10.80 1.22 1.29
N LYS A 299 -11.39 1.07 2.48
CA LYS A 299 -11.40 2.07 3.54
C LYS A 299 -10.00 2.42 4.03
N ILE A 300 -9.08 1.46 4.01
CA ILE A 300 -7.66 1.66 4.28
C ILE A 300 -6.96 1.98 2.95
N LEU A 301 -6.44 3.19 2.85
CA LEU A 301 -5.76 3.74 1.66
C LEU A 301 -4.24 3.64 1.79
N GLN A 302 -3.71 3.89 2.98
CA GLN A 302 -2.29 3.82 3.29
C GLN A 302 -2.03 2.86 4.47
N VAL A 303 -0.80 2.38 4.56
CA VAL A 303 -0.34 1.49 5.64
C VAL A 303 0.98 2.01 6.18
N ALA A 304 1.10 2.02 7.51
CA ALA A 304 2.39 2.13 8.19
C ALA A 304 2.83 0.72 8.57
N ILE A 305 4.08 0.39 8.28
CA ILE A 305 4.67 -0.93 8.51
C ILE A 305 5.83 -0.72 9.48
N ALA A 306 5.72 -1.27 10.69
CA ALA A 306 6.76 -1.30 11.69
C ALA A 306 7.35 -2.71 11.77
N ALA A 307 8.66 -2.85 11.61
CA ALA A 307 9.35 -4.13 11.66
C ALA A 307 10.50 -4.12 12.68
N ARG A 308 10.63 -5.19 13.46
CA ARG A 308 11.70 -5.40 14.44
C ARG A 308 12.09 -6.86 14.50
N ILE A 309 13.32 -7.15 14.87
CA ILE A 309 13.76 -8.53 15.15
C ILE A 309 14.04 -8.68 16.64
N ASP A 310 13.30 -9.56 17.29
CA ASP A 310 13.40 -9.85 18.72
C ASP A 310 14.23 -11.11 18.97
N GLY A 311 14.77 -11.27 20.19
CA GLY A 311 15.49 -12.48 20.60
C GLY A 311 16.80 -12.74 19.86
N SER A 312 17.47 -11.67 19.40
CA SER A 312 18.61 -11.75 18.47
C SER A 312 19.87 -10.99 18.94
N ASP A 313 19.91 -10.59 20.22
CA ASP A 313 20.96 -9.71 20.75
C ASP A 313 22.35 -10.36 20.75
N TYR A 314 22.40 -11.69 20.82
CA TYR A 314 23.63 -12.47 20.79
C TYR A 314 24.04 -12.94 19.38
N MET A 315 23.25 -12.63 18.35
CA MET A 315 23.42 -13.16 16.99
C MET A 315 24.10 -12.14 16.07
N GLY A 316 25.11 -12.58 15.32
CA GLY A 316 25.69 -11.81 14.22
C GLY A 316 24.85 -11.88 12.94
N TRP A 317 24.89 -10.85 12.11
CA TRP A 317 24.24 -10.82 10.80
C TRP A 317 25.17 -11.37 9.72
N LYS A 318 24.72 -12.36 8.94
CA LYS A 318 25.51 -13.00 7.86
C LYS A 318 24.62 -13.28 6.64
N THR A 319 25.24 -13.33 5.48
CA THR A 319 24.63 -13.97 4.29
C THR A 319 24.77 -15.50 4.40
N ARG A 320 23.96 -16.24 3.66
CA ARG A 320 24.02 -17.71 3.63
C ARG A 320 25.40 -18.22 3.18
N THR A 321 26.02 -17.52 2.23
CA THR A 321 27.38 -17.82 1.74
C THR A 321 28.44 -17.59 2.82
N GLU A 322 28.34 -16.50 3.59
CA GLU A 322 29.25 -16.24 4.72
C GLU A 322 29.05 -17.24 5.86
N ALA A 323 27.81 -17.63 6.15
CA ALA A 323 27.52 -18.65 7.15
C ALA A 323 28.14 -20.01 6.79
N ALA A 324 28.03 -20.44 5.53
CA ALA A 324 28.57 -21.71 5.03
C ALA A 324 30.11 -21.74 4.97
N SER A 325 30.76 -20.59 4.73
CA SER A 325 32.22 -20.48 4.64
C SER A 325 32.91 -20.29 5.99
N GLN A 326 32.18 -19.84 7.02
CA GLN A 326 32.70 -19.53 8.35
C GLN A 326 32.16 -20.45 9.44
N SER A 327 31.86 -21.71 9.10
CA SER A 327 31.42 -22.75 10.02
C SER A 327 32.47 -22.99 11.11
N GLY A 328 32.41 -22.21 12.20
CA GLY A 328 33.30 -22.31 13.37
C GLY A 328 33.88 -21.00 13.92
N SER A 329 33.72 -19.85 13.26
CA SER A 329 34.26 -18.58 13.80
C SER A 329 33.31 -17.94 14.83
N ARG A 330 33.79 -17.82 16.08
CA ARG A 330 33.08 -17.16 17.19
C ARG A 330 33.02 -15.66 16.95
N VAL A 331 31.84 -15.11 16.66
CA VAL A 331 31.59 -13.68 16.83
C VAL A 331 31.11 -13.49 18.27
N VAL A 332 32.01 -13.06 19.15
CA VAL A 332 31.65 -12.69 20.53
C VAL A 332 31.13 -11.25 20.46
N TYR A 333 29.82 -11.07 20.58
CA TYR A 333 29.23 -9.74 20.72
C TYR A 333 29.33 -9.31 22.19
N THR A 334 30.10 -8.25 22.46
CA THR A 334 30.29 -7.64 23.79
C THR A 334 29.53 -6.32 23.95
N GLY A 335 28.49 -6.10 23.14
CA GLY A 335 27.67 -4.88 23.18
C GLY A 335 26.56 -4.98 24.22
N GLN A 336 26.29 -3.87 24.89
CA GLN A 336 25.15 -3.68 25.78
C GLN A 336 23.85 -3.81 24.96
N SER A 337 22.89 -4.63 25.40
CA SER A 337 21.63 -4.88 24.67
C SER A 337 20.70 -3.67 24.76
N ASP A 338 20.99 -2.63 24.00
CA ASP A 338 19.98 -1.61 23.77
C ASP A 338 18.88 -2.21 22.89
N ALA A 339 17.63 -2.11 23.35
CA ALA A 339 16.48 -2.58 22.60
C ALA A 339 16.50 -1.94 21.21
N ARG A 340 16.69 -2.77 20.16
CA ARG A 340 16.74 -2.29 18.79
C ARG A 340 15.40 -1.67 18.42
N SER A 341 15.42 -0.42 17.94
CA SER A 341 14.19 0.27 17.55
C SER A 341 13.55 -0.40 16.33
N ALA A 342 12.24 -0.26 16.19
CA ALA A 342 11.55 -0.70 15.00
C ALA A 342 11.94 0.18 13.80
N VAL A 343 11.98 -0.43 12.62
CA VAL A 343 12.04 0.28 11.34
C VAL A 343 10.62 0.55 10.89
N VAL A 344 10.28 1.80 10.63
CA VAL A 344 8.91 2.17 10.23
C VAL A 344 8.88 2.89 8.90
N ILE A 345 8.06 2.40 7.98
CA ILE A 345 7.83 2.99 6.66
C ILE A 345 6.34 3.19 6.41
N ASN A 346 5.99 4.17 5.57
CA ASN A 346 4.61 4.44 5.17
C ASN A 346 4.47 4.23 3.67
N GLN A 347 3.41 3.55 3.25
CA GLN A 347 3.16 3.22 1.85
C GLN A 347 1.68 3.24 1.52
N ALA A 348 1.36 3.38 0.23
CA ALA A 348 0.01 3.11 -0.25
C ALA A 348 -0.30 1.62 -0.07
N ARG A 349 -1.52 1.26 0.36
CA ARG A 349 -1.91 -0.15 0.56
C ARG A 349 -1.62 -1.04 -0.66
N PRO A 350 -1.89 -0.63 -1.93
CA PRO A 350 -1.58 -1.46 -3.09
C PRO A 350 -0.10 -1.83 -3.25
N ALA A 351 0.83 -1.06 -2.63
CA ALA A 351 2.25 -1.35 -2.69
C ALA A 351 2.63 -2.68 -2.04
N LEU A 352 1.82 -3.18 -1.09
CA LEU A 352 2.02 -4.50 -0.46
C LEU A 352 2.03 -5.65 -1.48
N ARG A 353 1.29 -5.51 -2.59
CA ARG A 353 1.20 -6.49 -3.67
C ARG A 353 2.02 -6.11 -4.91
N LEU A 354 2.00 -4.83 -5.28
CA LEU A 354 2.60 -4.37 -6.54
C LEU A 354 4.10 -4.11 -6.44
N ASN A 355 4.59 -3.70 -5.26
CA ASN A 355 5.96 -3.23 -5.05
C ASN A 355 6.68 -4.00 -3.93
N THR A 356 6.26 -5.24 -3.64
CA THR A 356 6.75 -6.02 -2.48
C THR A 356 8.27 -6.12 -2.44
N ALA A 357 8.94 -6.32 -3.58
CA ALA A 357 10.40 -6.43 -3.65
C ALA A 357 11.11 -5.17 -3.13
N THR A 358 10.66 -3.98 -3.57
CA THR A 358 11.20 -2.70 -3.10
C THR A 358 10.93 -2.48 -1.61
N LEU A 359 9.72 -2.82 -1.14
CA LEU A 359 9.38 -2.69 0.28
C LEU A 359 10.23 -3.59 1.18
N VAL A 360 10.54 -4.80 0.71
CA VAL A 360 11.41 -5.72 1.41
C VAL A 360 12.80 -5.12 1.58
N GLU A 361 13.37 -4.52 0.54
CA GLU A 361 14.68 -3.84 0.61
C GLU A 361 14.66 -2.63 1.56
N ASP A 362 13.61 -1.81 1.47
CA ASP A 362 13.41 -0.62 2.32
C ASP A 362 13.31 -0.97 3.81
N ILE A 363 12.88 -2.19 4.16
CA ILE A 363 12.84 -2.69 5.54
C ILE A 363 14.14 -3.41 5.91
N LEU A 364 14.64 -4.28 5.03
CA LEU A 364 15.81 -5.13 5.28
C LEU A 364 17.08 -4.31 5.50
N ILE A 365 17.32 -3.28 4.67
CA ILE A 365 18.56 -2.50 4.74
C ILE A 365 18.66 -1.73 6.06
N PRO A 366 17.64 -0.99 6.52
CA PRO A 366 17.66 -0.36 7.84
C PRO A 366 17.76 -1.36 8.99
N LEU A 367 17.04 -2.49 8.94
CA LEU A 367 17.15 -3.54 9.97
C LEU A 367 18.61 -4.01 10.08
N ARG A 368 19.25 -4.33 8.95
CA ARG A 368 20.66 -4.77 8.92
C ARG A 368 21.62 -3.76 9.52
N ARG A 369 21.35 -2.45 9.40
CA ARG A 369 22.22 -1.41 9.97
C ARG A 369 22.36 -1.54 11.48
N HIS A 370 21.35 -2.02 12.20
CA HIS A 370 21.42 -2.26 13.65
C HIS A 370 22.47 -3.32 14.05
N TRP A 371 22.97 -4.13 13.12
CA TRP A 371 24.04 -5.11 13.35
C TRP A 371 25.41 -4.68 12.80
N LYS A 372 25.47 -3.55 12.08
CA LYS A 372 26.71 -3.02 11.48
C LYS A 372 27.27 -1.80 12.22
N VAL A 373 26.54 -1.22 13.19
CA VAL A 373 27.07 -0.12 14.02
C VAL A 373 28.25 -0.63 14.83
N ARG A 374 29.43 -0.10 14.51
CA ARG A 374 30.69 -0.24 15.23
C ARG A 374 30.90 0.95 16.14
#